data_AF-A0A4R3MGP6-F1
#
_entry.id   AF-A0A4R3MGP6-F1
#
_cell.length_a   1.000
_cell.length_b   1.000
_cell.length_c   1.000
_cell.angle_alpha   90.00
_cell.angle_beta   90.00
_cell.angle_gamma   90.00
#
_symmetry.space_group_name_H-M   'P 1'
#
loop_
_entity.id
_entity.type
_entity.pdbx_description
1 polymer ?
#
loop_
_entity_poly.entity_id
_entity_poly.type
_entity_poly.pdbx_seq_one_letter_code
_entity_poly.pdbx_strand_id
1 'polypeptide(L)' 'MPINVSMPIVAVLLDLDLPSEMGRAVPLLARTAGLLAHLAAESLRPVGLPMASAGEAAVAHQNRGEAP' A
#
# COMPACT_ATOMS: atom_id res chain seq x y z
N MET A 1 10.89 -0.47 -20.40
CA MET A 1 9.96 -0.71 -19.26
C MET A 1 8.90 0.38 -19.25
N PRO A 2 7.65 0.09 -18.87
CA PRO A 2 6.62 1.12 -18.77
C PRO A 2 6.95 2.12 -17.66
N ILE A 3 6.53 3.37 -17.85
CA ILE A 3 6.67 4.42 -16.86
C ILE A 3 5.66 4.17 -15.71
N ASN A 4 6.12 4.31 -14.47
CA ASN A 4 5.22 4.20 -13.30
C ASN A 4 4.41 5.49 -13.12
N VAL A 5 3.35 5.43 -12.31
CA VAL A 5 2.43 6.57 -12.08
C VAL A 5 3.12 7.79 -11.42
N SER A 6 4.26 7.61 -10.75
CA SER A 6 4.93 8.71 -10.05
C SER A 6 5.53 9.74 -11.02
N MET A 7 6.03 9.31 -12.18
CA MET A 7 6.62 10.25 -13.14
C MET A 7 5.59 11.14 -13.84
N PRO A 8 4.44 10.64 -14.36
CA PRO A 8 3.38 11.49 -14.88
C PRO A 8 2.83 12.48 -13.84
N ILE A 9 2.72 12.07 -12.57
CA ILE A 9 2.31 12.98 -11.49
C ILE A 9 3.24 14.18 -11.41
N VAL A 10 4.56 13.96 -11.38
CA VAL A 10 5.53 15.06 -11.31
C VAL A 10 5.54 15.90 -12.58
N ALA A 11 5.45 15.26 -13.75
CA ALA A 11 5.41 15.97 -15.03
C ALA A 11 4.23 16.96 -15.09
N VAL A 12 3.03 16.52 -14.73
CA VAL A 12 1.83 17.38 -14.70
C VAL A 12 1.96 18.52 -13.67
N LEU A 13 2.57 18.27 -12.52
CA LEU A 13 2.79 19.34 -11.52
C LEU A 13 3.77 20.41 -12.04
N LEU A 14 4.82 19.99 -12.75
CA LEU A 14 5.77 20.92 -13.37
C LEU A 14 5.14 21.68 -14.53
N ASP A 15 4.28 21.04 -15.32
CA ASP A 15 3.49 21.71 -16.38
C ASP A 15 2.54 22.80 -15.81
N LEU A 16 2.23 22.73 -14.51
CA LEU A 16 1.42 23.70 -13.77
C LEU A 16 2.26 24.72 -12.97
N ASP A 17 3.58 24.77 -13.20
CA ASP A 17 4.54 25.62 -12.48
C ASP A 17 4.57 25.41 -10.95
N LEU A 18 4.22 24.20 -10.49
CA LEU A 18 4.29 23.86 -9.07
C LEU A 18 5.71 23.41 -8.66
N PRO A 19 6.13 23.69 -7.41
CA PRO A 19 7.42 23.26 -6.88
C PRO A 19 7.62 21.74 -6.97
N SER A 20 8.80 21.31 -7.42
CA SER A 20 9.15 19.89 -7.59
C SER A 20 9.06 19.09 -6.28
N GLU A 21 9.24 19.76 -5.15
CA GLU A 21 9.12 19.23 -3.79
C GLU A 21 7.71 18.72 -3.48
N MET A 22 6.69 19.24 -4.19
CA MET A 22 5.29 18.81 -4.08
C MET A 22 5.01 17.47 -4.77
N GLY A 23 5.97 16.89 -5.50
CA GLY A 23 5.77 15.63 -6.24
C GLY A 23 5.26 14.46 -5.40
N ARG A 24 5.53 14.46 -4.08
CA ARG A 24 5.04 13.44 -3.15
C ARG A 24 3.66 13.74 -2.57
N ALA A 25 3.15 14.96 -2.67
CA ALA A 25 1.88 15.35 -2.06
C ALA A 25 0.71 14.51 -2.60
N VAL A 26 0.64 14.35 -3.92
CA VAL A 26 -0.42 13.58 -4.58
C VAL A 26 -0.45 12.11 -4.14
N PRO A 27 0.64 11.32 -4.27
CA PRO A 27 0.60 9.91 -3.86
C PRO A 27 0.39 9.73 -2.35
N LEU A 28 0.84 10.67 -1.51
CA LEU A 28 0.58 10.62 -0.07
C LEU A 28 -0.91 10.79 0.23
N LEU A 29 -1.55 11.83 -0.31
CA LEU A 29 -2.98 12.09 -0.13
C LEU A 29 -3.85 10.97 -0.71
N ALA A 30 -3.49 10.46 -1.89
CA ALA A 30 -4.21 9.36 -2.51
C ALA A 30 -4.14 8.09 -1.65
N ARG A 31 -2.96 7.79 -1.08
CA ARG A 31 -2.80 6.63 -0.18
C ARG A 31 -3.53 6.81 1.14
N THR A 32 -3.48 7.99 1.77
CA THR A 32 -4.25 8.22 3.00
C THR A 32 -5.74 8.09 2.75
N ALA A 33 -6.27 8.64 1.66
CA ALA A 33 -7.66 8.44 1.27
C ALA A 33 -8.01 6.95 1.04
N GLY A 34 -7.14 6.20 0.34
CA GLY A 34 -7.33 4.76 0.14
C GLY A 34 -7.31 3.97 1.45
N LEU A 35 -6.38 4.28 2.37
CA LEU A 35 -6.32 3.65 3.69
C LEU A 35 -7.57 3.94 4.51
N LEU A 36 -8.06 5.18 4.52
CA LEU A 36 -9.31 5.55 5.19
C LEU A 36 -10.51 4.80 4.60
N ALA A 37 -10.57 4.69 3.27
CA ALA A 37 -11.63 3.92 2.60
C ALA A 37 -11.57 2.42 2.98
N HIS A 38 -10.38 1.84 3.07
CA HIS A 38 -10.22 0.46 3.54
C HIS A 38 -10.62 0.28 5.00
N LEU A 39 -10.29 1.21 5.89
CA LEU A 39 -10.73 1.19 7.30
C LEU A 39 -12.26 1.26 7.40
N ALA A 40 -12.89 2.14 6.61
CA ALA A 40 -14.35 2.24 6.55
C ALA A 40 -14.98 0.95 6.02
N ALA A 41 -14.40 0.34 4.97
CA ALA A 41 -14.86 -0.94 4.43
C ALA A 41 -14.74 -2.08 5.45
N GLU A 42 -13.63 -2.14 6.20
CA GLU A 42 -13.41 -3.12 7.27
C GLU A 42 -14.44 -2.98 8.38
N SER A 43 -14.87 -1.76 8.70
CA SER A 43 -15.91 -1.49 9.71
C SER A 43 -17.27 -2.07 9.33
N LEU A 44 -17.55 -2.19 8.02
CA LEU A 44 -18.79 -2.76 7.50
C LEU A 44 -18.72 -4.28 7.30
N ARG A 45 -17.54 -4.79 6.90
CA ARG A 45 -17.30 -6.21 6.64
C ARG A 45 -15.93 -6.59 7.21
N PRO A 46 -15.87 -6.99 8.49
CA PRO A 46 -14.62 -7.37 9.12
C PRO A 46 -14.06 -8.64 8.49
N VAL A 47 -12.92 -8.52 7.80
CA VAL A 47 -12.21 -9.65 7.17
C VAL A 47 -10.79 -9.82 7.72
N GLY A 48 -10.31 -8.87 8.53
CA GLY A 48 -8.94 -8.86 9.03
C GLY A 48 -8.56 -10.10 9.84
N LEU A 49 -9.43 -10.59 10.74
CA LEU A 49 -9.14 -11.77 11.55
C LEU A 49 -9.10 -13.07 10.71
N PRO A 50 -10.10 -13.35 9.84
CA PRO A 50 -9.99 -14.46 8.87
C PRO A 50 -8.80 -14.36 7.93
N MET A 51 -8.43 -13.15 7.47
CA MET A 51 -7.26 -12.95 6.61
C MET A 51 -5.96 -13.24 7.35
N ALA A 52 -5.86 -12.87 8.62
CA ALA A 52 -4.69 -13.16 9.45
C ALA A 52 -4.47 -14.66 9.62
N SER A 53 -5.52 -15.42 9.95
CA SER A 53 -5.40 -16.88 10.11
C SER A 53 -5.03 -17.58 8.79
N ALA A 54 -5.60 -17.14 7.68
CA ALA A 54 -5.23 -17.65 6.35
C ALA A 54 -3.77 -17.32 5.99
N GLY A 55 -3.30 -16.12 6.36
CA GLY A 55 -1.91 -15.70 6.17
C GLY A 55 -0.94 -16.54 6.99
N GLU A 56 -1.24 -16.80 8.26
CA GLU A 56 -0.45 -17.69 9.12
C GLU A 56 -0.35 -19.10 8.54
N ALA A 57 -1.47 -19.67 8.10
CA ALA A 57 -1.50 -21.01 7.50
C ALA A 57 -0.67 -21.14 6.21
N ALA A 58 -0.43 -20.03 5.50
CA ALA A 58 0.36 -20.00 4.26
C ALA A 58 1.88 -19.95 4.50
N VAL A 59 2.33 -19.71 5.75
CA VAL A 59 3.75 -19.59 6.09
C VAL A 59 4.29 -20.93 6.59
N ALA A 60 5.28 -21.49 5.88
CA ALA A 60 5.99 -22.68 6.34
C ALA A 60 7.04 -22.32 7.40
N HIS A 61 6.91 -22.90 8.60
CA HIS A 61 7.89 -22.73 9.67
C HIS A 61 8.97 -23.82 9.60
N GLN A 62 10.24 -23.41 9.58
CA GLN A 62 11.37 -24.31 9.76
C GLN A 62 11.73 -24.36 11.25
N ASN A 63 11.46 -25.48 11.92
CA ASN A 63 11.85 -25.66 13.31
C ASN A 63 13.37 -25.87 13.40
N ARG A 64 14.10 -24.88 13.93
CA ARG A 64 15.54 -24.98 14.24
C ARG A 64 15.75 -25.80 15.53
N GLY A 65 15.35 -27.06 15.50
CA GLY A 65 15.41 -27.93 16.68
C GLY A 65 15.47 -29.43 16.40
N GLU A 66 15.26 -29.87 15.15
CA GLU A 66 15.41 -31.27 14.78
C GLU A 66 16.68 -31.42 13.94
N ALA A 67 17.82 -31.43 14.65
CA ALA A 67 19.02 -32.08 14.14
C ALA A 67 18.85 -33.61 14.34
N PRO A 68 19.25 -34.43 13.36
CA PRO A 68 19.16 -35.88 13.46
C PRO A 68 19.99 -36.46 14.61
#